data_AF-A0A944E5U2-F1
#
_entry.id   AF-A0A944E5U2-F1
#
_cell.length_a   1.000
_cell.length_b   1.000
_cell.length_c   1.000
_cell.angle_alpha   90.00
_cell.angle_beta   90.00
_cell.angle_gamma   90.00
#
_symmetry.space_group_name_H-M   'P 1'
#
loop_
_entity.id
_entity.type
_entity.pdbx_description
1 polymer ?
#
loop_
_entity_poly.entity_id
_entity_poly.type
_entity_poly.pdbx_seq_one_letter_code
_entity_poly.pdbx_strand_id
1 'polypeptide(L)'
;MPKLARIAVVAAAVIATLGLTVPSAAPAATSPSRAAKFPRYLNLHQCVYTSNGSYFTNVEPNLANSAFNSGTNTSGTADTSVRCGAGAAGWSLVSGNSSVKAFDLSAGRYLNLHQCLYTSNGSYYSNVQPNTPNTPFNTGSNVSGTADTTLRCGAGNSGWSLVTGNSSVRAYDLMAGPYLNLHQCVYYSSSGNSYVTNVQPNLADSAFNSGTNVSGTADTSVRCGAGASGWSLSTANSSVAALS
;
A
#
# COMPACT_ATOMS: atom_id res chain seq x y z
N MET A 1 76.89 61.93 8.87
CA MET A 1 77.19 61.60 7.45
C MET A 1 77.66 60.16 7.44
N PRO A 2 77.18 59.21 6.60
CA PRO A 2 76.37 59.32 5.38
C PRO A 2 74.99 58.62 5.46
N LYS A 3 74.17 58.89 4.43
CA LYS A 3 72.85 58.33 4.11
C LYS A 3 73.00 57.02 3.33
N LEU A 4 72.07 56.07 3.51
CA LEU A 4 71.72 55.01 2.54
C LEU A 4 70.36 54.43 2.98
N ALA A 5 69.48 53.94 2.12
CA ALA A 5 68.90 54.41 0.86
C ALA A 5 67.59 53.61 0.76
N ARG A 6 66.53 54.25 0.26
CA ARG A 6 65.20 53.64 0.09
C ARG A 6 65.24 52.60 -1.03
N ILE A 7 64.53 51.47 -0.87
CA ILE A 7 63.93 50.73 -1.99
C ILE A 7 62.50 50.39 -1.57
N ALA A 8 61.54 51.07 -2.18
CA ALA A 8 60.12 50.75 -2.11
C ALA A 8 59.78 49.93 -3.37
N VAL A 9 59.29 48.70 -3.20
CA VAL A 9 58.74 47.90 -4.28
C VAL A 9 57.23 48.14 -4.29
N VAL A 10 56.74 48.80 -5.34
CA VAL A 10 55.31 48.96 -5.62
C VAL A 10 54.84 47.71 -6.36
N ALA A 11 54.04 46.87 -5.70
CA ALA A 11 53.33 45.78 -6.36
C ALA A 11 51.98 46.32 -6.88
N ALA A 12 51.83 46.39 -8.20
CA ALA A 12 50.57 46.69 -8.85
C ALA A 12 49.67 45.43 -8.82
N ALA A 13 48.60 45.47 -8.05
CA ALA A 13 47.57 44.45 -8.06
C ALA A 13 46.56 44.75 -9.18
N VAL A 14 46.52 43.88 -10.19
CA VAL A 14 45.50 43.89 -11.25
C VAL A 14 44.23 43.23 -10.70
N ILE A 15 43.18 44.01 -10.47
CA ILE A 15 41.85 43.51 -10.08
C ILE A 15 41.12 43.10 -11.36
N ALA A 16 41.06 41.80 -11.62
CA ALA A 16 40.18 41.24 -12.65
C ALA A 16 38.77 41.09 -12.06
N THR A 17 37.84 41.96 -12.48
CA THR A 17 36.41 41.85 -12.16
C THR A 17 35.79 40.73 -12.99
N LEU A 18 35.65 39.55 -12.39
CA LEU A 18 34.78 38.47 -12.90
C LEU A 18 33.32 38.87 -12.64
N GLY A 19 32.58 39.16 -13.71
CA GLY A 19 31.14 39.38 -13.67
C GLY A 19 30.42 38.09 -13.28
N LEU A 20 29.95 38.03 -12.03
CA LEU A 20 29.03 37.01 -11.55
C LEU A 20 27.64 37.28 -12.15
N THR A 21 27.29 36.54 -13.20
CA THR A 21 25.90 36.43 -13.65
C THR A 21 25.16 35.55 -12.65
N VAL A 22 24.27 36.14 -11.86
CA VAL A 22 23.34 35.40 -11.01
C VAL A 22 22.32 34.72 -11.93
N PRO A 23 22.24 33.38 -12.01
CA PRO A 23 21.17 32.74 -12.74
C PRO A 23 19.86 33.04 -12.01
N SER A 24 18.99 33.77 -12.70
CA SER A 24 17.61 34.01 -12.27
C SER A 24 16.94 32.64 -12.07
N ALA A 25 16.53 32.35 -10.83
CA ALA A 25 15.84 31.11 -10.51
C ALA A 25 14.53 31.07 -11.30
N ALA A 26 14.44 30.14 -12.25
CA ALA A 26 13.19 29.88 -12.95
C ALA A 26 12.11 29.53 -11.91
N PRO A 27 10.89 30.10 -12.02
CA PRO A 27 9.80 29.74 -11.15
C PRO A 27 9.59 28.22 -11.24
N ALA A 28 9.51 27.56 -10.09
CA ALA A 28 9.19 26.14 -10.00
C ALA A 28 7.94 25.88 -10.84
N ALA A 29 8.07 25.04 -11.86
CA ALA A 29 6.95 24.66 -12.69
C ALA A 29 5.88 24.06 -11.78
N THR A 30 4.79 24.80 -11.59
CA THR A 30 3.57 24.27 -10.99
C THR A 30 3.17 23.10 -11.89
N SER A 31 3.34 21.88 -11.38
CA SER A 31 2.92 20.69 -12.11
C SER A 31 1.47 20.90 -12.52
N PRO A 32 1.10 20.68 -13.79
CA PRO A 32 -0.27 20.91 -14.23
C PRO A 32 -1.20 20.16 -13.28
N SER A 33 -2.15 20.91 -12.70
CA SER A 33 -3.21 20.40 -11.83
C SER A 33 -3.87 19.22 -12.54
N ARG A 34 -3.42 18.02 -12.17
CA ARG A 34 -3.90 16.76 -12.71
C ARG A 34 -5.34 16.65 -12.24
N ALA A 35 -6.31 16.73 -13.16
CA ALA A 35 -7.71 16.52 -12.79
C ALA A 35 -7.81 15.17 -12.07
N ALA A 36 -8.13 15.23 -10.77
CA ALA A 36 -8.10 14.05 -9.93
C ALA A 36 -9.19 13.09 -10.42
N LYS A 37 -8.78 11.90 -10.88
CA LYS A 37 -9.72 10.86 -11.30
C LYS A 37 -10.39 10.15 -10.12
N PHE A 38 -9.90 10.42 -8.92
CA PHE A 38 -10.36 9.89 -7.65
C PHE A 38 -10.64 11.03 -6.67
N PRO A 39 -11.52 10.82 -5.68
CA PRO A 39 -11.52 11.57 -4.44
C PRO A 39 -10.12 11.58 -3.82
N ARG A 40 -9.84 12.59 -3.00
CA ARG A 40 -8.51 12.83 -2.47
C ARG A 40 -7.93 11.62 -1.73
N TYR A 41 -8.74 10.90 -0.99
CA TYR A 41 -8.27 9.79 -0.16
C TYR A 41 -8.86 8.46 -0.61
N LEU A 42 -8.00 7.45 -0.69
CA LEU A 42 -8.40 6.06 -0.45
C LEU A 42 -8.28 5.81 1.05
N ASN A 43 -9.41 5.64 1.71
CA ASN A 43 -9.47 5.19 3.10
C ASN A 43 -9.47 3.67 3.10
N LEU A 44 -8.28 3.06 3.12
CA LEU A 44 -8.17 1.61 3.15
C LEU A 44 -8.35 1.15 4.60
N HIS A 45 -9.43 0.44 4.87
CA HIS A 45 -9.67 -0.20 6.15
C HIS A 45 -9.24 -1.66 6.06
N GLN A 46 -8.40 -2.11 6.99
CA GLN A 46 -8.11 -3.52 7.17
C GLN A 46 -8.69 -4.00 8.48
N CYS A 47 -9.53 -5.02 8.38
CA CYS A 47 -10.18 -5.68 9.50
C CYS A 47 -9.65 -7.10 9.61
N VAL A 48 -9.01 -7.41 10.71
CA VAL A 48 -8.42 -8.72 10.96
C VAL A 48 -9.20 -9.40 12.06
N TYR A 49 -9.60 -10.64 11.82
CA TYR A 49 -10.37 -11.45 12.75
C TYR A 49 -9.61 -12.72 13.09
N THR A 50 -9.88 -13.29 14.25
CA THR A 50 -9.33 -14.59 14.65
C THR A 50 -10.38 -15.53 15.22
N SER A 51 -10.20 -16.82 14.97
CA SER A 51 -10.97 -17.92 15.55
C SER A 51 -10.10 -19.16 15.60
N ASN A 52 -10.02 -19.83 16.76
CA ASN A 52 -9.25 -21.07 16.94
C ASN A 52 -7.80 -21.03 16.40
N GLY A 53 -7.12 -19.90 16.54
CA GLY A 53 -5.74 -19.69 16.05
C GLY A 53 -5.62 -19.29 14.59
N SER A 54 -6.68 -19.43 13.79
CA SER A 54 -6.74 -18.93 12.41
C SER A 54 -6.90 -17.42 12.38
N TYR A 55 -6.43 -16.79 11.30
CA TYR A 55 -6.67 -15.37 11.03
C TYR A 55 -7.39 -15.22 9.70
N PHE A 56 -8.20 -14.17 9.62
CA PHE A 56 -8.90 -13.76 8.43
C PHE A 56 -8.76 -12.24 8.30
N THR A 57 -8.22 -11.79 7.17
CA THR A 57 -8.12 -10.36 6.85
C THR A 57 -9.16 -9.99 5.80
N ASN A 58 -9.89 -8.91 6.05
CA ASN A 58 -10.78 -8.28 5.09
C ASN A 58 -10.42 -6.80 4.88
N VAL A 59 -10.39 -6.37 3.61
CA VAL A 59 -10.29 -4.96 3.20
C VAL A 59 -11.47 -4.50 2.35
N GLU A 60 -12.43 -5.37 2.06
CA GLU A 60 -13.57 -5.06 1.19
C GLU A 60 -14.80 -4.60 1.98
N PRO A 61 -15.58 -3.64 1.46
CA PRO A 61 -16.77 -3.11 2.14
C PRO A 61 -18.06 -3.89 1.84
N ASN A 62 -18.02 -4.86 0.93
CA ASN A 62 -19.22 -5.45 0.31
C ASN A 62 -19.16 -6.98 0.16
N LEU A 63 -18.59 -7.68 1.14
CA LEU A 63 -18.64 -9.14 1.20
C LEU A 63 -20.10 -9.61 1.27
N ALA A 64 -20.39 -10.77 0.68
CA ALA A 64 -21.66 -11.45 0.89
C ALA A 64 -21.85 -11.80 2.38
N ASN A 65 -20.76 -12.13 3.07
CA ASN A 65 -20.71 -12.24 4.52
C ASN A 65 -20.47 -10.86 5.17
N SER A 66 -21.53 -10.05 5.22
CA SER A 66 -21.45 -8.64 5.62
C SER A 66 -20.96 -8.40 7.05
N ALA A 67 -21.02 -9.42 7.93
CA ALA A 67 -20.53 -9.34 9.29
C ALA A 67 -19.02 -9.02 9.38
N PHE A 68 -18.28 -9.25 8.28
CA PHE A 68 -16.85 -8.98 8.21
C PHE A 68 -16.50 -7.73 7.39
N ASN A 69 -17.48 -7.00 6.85
CA ASN A 69 -17.24 -5.84 5.99
C ASN A 69 -16.32 -4.80 6.65
N SER A 70 -15.46 -4.21 5.85
CA SER A 70 -14.61 -3.09 6.25
C SER A 70 -15.26 -1.75 5.90
N GLY A 71 -14.69 -0.66 6.40
CA GLY A 71 -15.07 0.70 6.02
C GLY A 71 -14.45 1.21 4.73
N THR A 72 -13.76 0.37 3.94
CA THR A 72 -12.96 0.84 2.78
C THR A 72 -13.78 1.69 1.82
N ASN A 73 -13.28 2.88 1.50
CA ASN A 73 -13.95 3.84 0.63
C ASN A 73 -12.97 4.81 -0.03
N THR A 74 -13.46 5.55 -1.02
CA THR A 74 -12.84 6.79 -1.52
C THR A 74 -13.64 7.98 -1.01
N SER A 75 -12.96 9.04 -0.54
CA SER A 75 -13.64 10.26 -0.11
C SER A 75 -12.72 11.49 -0.14
N GLY A 76 -13.30 12.68 0.06
CA GLY A 76 -12.55 13.93 0.21
C GLY A 76 -11.85 14.07 1.58
N THR A 77 -12.15 13.19 2.53
CA THR A 77 -11.72 13.30 3.93
C THR A 77 -10.96 12.05 4.36
N ALA A 78 -9.88 12.24 5.11
CA ALA A 78 -9.14 11.13 5.69
C ALA A 78 -9.95 10.51 6.85
N ASP A 79 -10.22 9.22 6.78
CA ASP A 79 -10.78 8.46 7.89
C ASP A 79 -9.69 8.27 8.97
N THR A 80 -10.03 8.58 10.21
CA THR A 80 -9.10 8.57 11.35
C THR A 80 -9.27 7.38 12.28
N SER A 81 -10.36 6.63 12.13
CA SER A 81 -10.69 5.45 12.93
C SER A 81 -11.06 4.27 12.05
N VAL A 82 -10.55 3.08 12.37
CA VAL A 82 -10.92 1.87 11.64
C VAL A 82 -12.39 1.52 11.87
N ARG A 83 -13.10 1.15 10.80
CA ARG A 83 -14.48 0.66 10.82
C ARG A 83 -14.46 -0.78 10.33
N CYS A 84 -14.91 -1.68 11.20
CA CYS A 84 -14.98 -3.10 10.95
C CYS A 84 -16.34 -3.62 11.38
N GLY A 85 -16.85 -4.63 10.67
CA GLY A 85 -17.98 -5.41 11.12
C GLY A 85 -17.68 -6.14 12.44
N ALA A 86 -18.74 -6.66 13.07
CA ALA A 86 -18.64 -7.31 14.36
C ALA A 86 -17.94 -8.70 14.30
N GLY A 87 -17.77 -9.26 13.11
CA GLY A 87 -17.44 -10.68 12.92
C GLY A 87 -18.67 -11.58 13.06
N ALA A 88 -18.52 -12.86 12.73
CA ALA A 88 -19.56 -13.88 12.85
C ALA A 88 -18.97 -15.24 13.24
N ALA A 89 -19.82 -16.18 13.67
CA ALA A 89 -19.46 -17.60 13.87
C ALA A 89 -18.19 -17.83 14.73
N GLY A 90 -18.08 -17.14 15.86
CA GLY A 90 -16.95 -17.28 16.79
C GLY A 90 -15.69 -16.51 16.40
N TRP A 91 -15.71 -15.78 15.28
CA TRP A 91 -14.63 -14.88 14.90
C TRP A 91 -14.70 -13.57 15.67
N SER A 92 -13.57 -13.17 16.24
CA SER A 92 -13.43 -11.92 17.00
C SER A 92 -12.45 -10.97 16.31
N LEU A 93 -12.75 -9.67 16.33
CA LEU A 93 -11.87 -8.64 15.76
C LEU A 93 -10.55 -8.55 16.55
N VAL A 94 -9.43 -8.49 15.82
CA VAL A 94 -8.08 -8.30 16.33
C VAL A 94 -7.69 -6.84 16.13
N SER A 95 -7.94 -6.01 17.15
CA SER A 95 -7.66 -4.57 17.09
C SER A 95 -6.18 -4.25 16.82
N GLY A 96 -5.25 -5.04 17.36
CA GLY A 96 -3.81 -4.87 17.14
C GLY A 96 -3.36 -5.04 15.69
N ASN A 97 -4.13 -5.77 14.87
CA ASN A 97 -3.83 -6.02 13.46
C ASN A 97 -4.79 -5.28 12.51
N SER A 98 -5.77 -4.56 13.06
CA SER A 98 -6.77 -3.82 12.29
C SER A 98 -6.44 -2.33 12.31
N SER A 99 -6.48 -1.68 11.16
CA SER A 99 -6.19 -0.24 11.05
C SER A 99 -6.87 0.37 9.83
N VAL A 100 -6.88 1.70 9.80
CA VAL A 100 -7.20 2.47 8.59
C VAL A 100 -5.99 3.29 8.19
N LYS A 101 -5.72 3.34 6.89
CA LYS A 101 -4.78 4.29 6.29
C LYS A 101 -5.50 5.08 5.21
N ALA A 102 -5.61 6.38 5.43
CA ALA A 102 -5.97 7.33 4.39
C ALA A 102 -4.74 7.58 3.50
N PHE A 103 -4.78 7.08 2.27
CA PHE A 103 -3.78 7.35 1.24
C PHE A 103 -4.20 8.58 0.44
N ASP A 104 -3.43 9.67 0.51
CA ASP A 104 -3.68 10.87 -0.31
C ASP A 104 -3.30 10.55 -1.77
N LEU A 105 -4.31 10.24 -2.59
CA LEU A 105 -4.17 9.87 -3.99
C LEU A 105 -3.71 11.04 -4.87
N SER A 106 -3.80 12.28 -4.37
CA SER A 106 -3.28 13.47 -5.06
C SER A 106 -1.78 13.69 -4.83
N ALA A 107 -1.20 13.04 -3.82
CA ALA A 107 0.21 13.21 -3.44
C ALA A 107 1.21 12.47 -4.37
N GLY A 108 0.73 11.67 -5.33
CA GLY A 108 1.59 10.89 -6.19
C GLY A 108 0.90 10.33 -7.43
N ARG A 109 1.66 9.61 -8.26
CA ARG A 109 1.15 8.95 -9.46
C ARG A 109 0.73 7.51 -9.18
N TYR A 110 1.42 6.85 -8.26
CA TYR A 110 1.22 5.43 -7.99
C TYR A 110 0.70 5.23 -6.59
N LEU A 111 -0.35 4.42 -6.47
CA LEU A 111 -0.65 3.71 -5.23
C LEU A 111 0.20 2.43 -5.24
N ASN A 112 1.23 2.40 -4.40
CA ASN A 112 2.08 1.23 -4.22
C ASN A 112 1.48 0.38 -3.11
N LEU A 113 0.81 -0.71 -3.46
CA LEU A 113 0.30 -1.66 -2.46
C LEU A 113 1.30 -2.79 -2.27
N HIS A 114 1.74 -2.95 -1.04
CA HIS A 114 2.53 -4.07 -0.58
C HIS A 114 1.61 -5.02 0.19
N GLN A 115 1.50 -6.27 -0.26
CA GLN A 115 0.86 -7.33 0.51
C GLN A 115 1.91 -8.27 1.06
N CYS A 116 1.85 -8.50 2.36
CA CYS A 116 2.74 -9.39 3.08
C CYS A 116 1.92 -10.50 3.72
N LEU A 117 2.15 -11.74 3.30
CA LEU A 117 1.56 -12.93 3.91
C LEU A 117 2.56 -13.55 4.88
N TYR A 118 2.13 -13.83 6.09
CA TYR A 118 2.92 -14.50 7.12
C TYR A 118 2.26 -15.83 7.50
N THR A 119 3.06 -16.77 7.97
CA THR A 119 2.57 -18.05 8.47
C THR A 119 3.18 -18.42 9.83
N SER A 120 2.40 -19.08 10.67
CA SER A 120 2.82 -19.67 11.94
C SER A 120 1.98 -20.90 12.24
N ASN A 121 2.62 -22.06 12.46
CA ASN A 121 1.95 -23.32 12.84
C ASN A 121 0.71 -23.65 11.97
N GLY A 122 0.83 -23.48 10.66
CA GLY A 122 -0.26 -23.73 9.71
C GLY A 122 -1.31 -22.63 9.61
N SER A 123 -1.25 -21.58 10.44
CA SER A 123 -2.07 -20.37 10.35
C SER A 123 -1.44 -19.35 9.41
N TYR A 124 -2.27 -18.51 8.80
CA TYR A 124 -1.85 -17.50 7.82
C TYR A 124 -2.44 -16.14 8.16
N TYR A 125 -1.65 -15.09 7.98
CA TYR A 125 -2.05 -13.71 8.23
C TYR A 125 -1.52 -12.82 7.10
N SER A 126 -2.42 -12.16 6.37
CA SER A 126 -2.06 -11.19 5.35
C SER A 126 -2.23 -9.77 5.87
N ASN A 127 -1.25 -8.91 5.60
CA ASN A 127 -1.33 -7.48 5.87
C ASN A 127 -1.06 -6.68 4.59
N VAL A 128 -1.79 -5.59 4.40
CA VAL A 128 -1.53 -4.56 3.38
C VAL A 128 -1.26 -3.18 3.96
N GLN A 129 -1.42 -3.02 5.28
CA GLN A 129 -1.35 -1.73 5.96
C GLN A 129 0.06 -1.39 6.46
N PRO A 130 0.50 -0.13 6.30
CA PRO A 130 1.79 0.32 6.80
C PRO A 130 1.74 0.83 8.25
N ASN A 131 0.56 0.83 8.90
CA ASN A 131 0.31 1.54 10.15
C ASN A 131 -0.53 0.74 11.16
N THR A 132 -0.48 -0.59 11.13
CA THR A 132 -1.12 -1.37 12.20
C THR A 132 -0.38 -1.15 13.52
N PRO A 133 -1.06 -1.26 14.68
CA PRO A 133 -0.41 -1.27 15.98
C PRO A 133 0.66 -2.36 16.12
N ASN A 134 0.46 -3.52 15.48
CA ASN A 134 1.42 -4.61 15.43
C ASN A 134 2.48 -4.36 14.35
N THR A 135 3.35 -3.38 14.63
CA THR A 135 4.33 -2.84 13.69
C THR A 135 5.28 -3.85 13.03
N PRO A 136 5.65 -5.01 13.64
CA PRO A 136 6.49 -5.99 12.97
C PRO A 136 5.87 -6.58 11.69
N PHE A 137 4.56 -6.45 11.49
CA PHE A 137 3.87 -6.90 10.27
C PHE A 137 3.59 -5.78 9.27
N ASN A 138 3.91 -4.52 9.57
CA ASN A 138 3.60 -3.39 8.69
C ASN A 138 4.26 -3.52 7.33
N THR A 139 3.55 -3.06 6.30
CA THR A 139 4.01 -3.11 4.91
C THR A 139 4.62 -1.79 4.46
N GLY A 140 5.21 -1.76 3.27
CA GLY A 140 5.67 -0.53 2.61
C GLY A 140 4.60 0.26 1.87
N SER A 141 3.30 -0.08 2.00
CA SER A 141 2.23 0.55 1.22
C SER A 141 2.25 2.07 1.31
N ASN A 142 2.20 2.76 0.16
CA ASN A 142 2.31 4.21 0.08
C ASN A 142 1.67 4.78 -1.20
N VAL A 143 1.59 6.11 -1.26
CA VAL A 143 1.41 6.85 -2.51
C VAL A 143 2.69 7.62 -2.80
N SER A 144 3.20 7.52 -4.03
CA SER A 144 4.40 8.27 -4.44
C SER A 144 4.43 8.57 -5.93
N GLY A 145 5.41 9.37 -6.37
CA GLY A 145 5.68 9.62 -7.78
C GLY A 145 6.31 8.43 -8.53
N THR A 146 6.82 7.44 -7.81
CA THR A 146 7.61 6.32 -8.37
C THR A 146 6.91 4.99 -8.10
N ALA A 147 6.91 4.11 -9.10
CA ALA A 147 6.43 2.75 -8.92
C ALA A 147 7.42 1.96 -8.05
N ASP A 148 6.94 1.41 -6.93
CA ASP A 148 7.73 0.49 -6.12
C ASP A 148 7.89 -0.85 -6.83
N THR A 149 9.13 -1.32 -6.93
CA THR A 149 9.48 -2.60 -7.57
C THR A 149 9.98 -3.64 -6.58
N THR A 150 10.29 -3.23 -5.35
CA THR A 150 10.84 -4.10 -4.30
C THR A 150 9.83 -4.25 -3.18
N LEU A 151 9.47 -5.49 -2.84
CA LEU A 151 8.59 -5.79 -1.72
C LEU A 151 9.21 -5.34 -0.39
N ARG A 152 8.43 -4.60 0.40
CA ARG A 152 8.79 -4.16 1.75
C ARG A 152 7.76 -4.70 2.73
N CYS A 153 8.18 -5.68 3.51
CA CYS A 153 7.42 -6.30 4.57
C CYS A 153 8.20 -6.18 5.87
N GLY A 154 7.50 -5.97 6.98
CA GLY A 154 8.10 -6.09 8.31
C GLY A 154 8.60 -7.52 8.55
N ALA A 155 9.47 -7.69 9.55
CA ALA A 155 10.10 -8.97 9.85
C ALA A 155 9.12 -10.05 10.37
N GLY A 156 7.89 -9.68 10.75
CA GLY A 156 7.02 -10.52 11.57
C GLY A 156 7.44 -10.49 13.04
N ASN A 157 6.73 -11.23 13.90
CA ASN A 157 7.07 -11.42 15.31
C ASN A 157 7.24 -12.92 15.65
N SER A 158 7.61 -13.24 16.89
CA SER A 158 8.01 -14.58 17.35
C SER A 158 7.10 -15.71 16.85
N GLY A 159 7.65 -16.55 15.97
CA GLY A 159 6.98 -17.72 15.41
C GLY A 159 6.26 -17.49 14.07
N TRP A 160 6.26 -16.26 13.55
CA TRP A 160 5.73 -15.93 12.24
C TRP A 160 6.85 -15.73 11.23
N SER A 161 6.69 -16.33 10.05
CA SER A 161 7.62 -16.21 8.93
C SER A 161 6.90 -15.65 7.71
N LEU A 162 7.58 -14.77 6.96
CA LEU A 162 7.07 -14.24 5.70
C LEU A 162 6.98 -15.35 4.64
N VAL A 163 5.85 -15.45 3.97
CA VAL A 163 5.61 -16.34 2.82
C VAL A 163 5.86 -15.54 1.54
N THR A 164 7.10 -15.59 1.04
CA THR A 164 7.54 -14.79 -0.12
C THR A 164 6.75 -15.11 -1.38
N GLY A 165 6.36 -16.37 -1.61
CA GLY A 165 5.59 -16.78 -2.80
C GLY A 165 4.20 -16.16 -2.93
N ASN A 166 3.61 -15.75 -1.80
CA ASN A 166 2.27 -15.16 -1.71
C ASN A 166 2.29 -13.73 -1.15
N SER A 167 3.48 -13.11 -1.17
CA SER A 167 3.67 -11.70 -0.87
C SER A 167 4.14 -10.98 -2.12
N SER A 168 3.63 -9.78 -2.38
CA SER A 168 4.04 -9.01 -3.56
C SER A 168 3.82 -7.51 -3.37
N VAL A 169 4.48 -6.75 -4.25
CA VAL A 169 4.24 -5.32 -4.42
C VAL A 169 3.68 -5.08 -5.81
N ARG A 170 2.71 -4.17 -5.91
CA ARG A 170 2.25 -3.64 -7.18
C ARG A 170 2.00 -2.14 -7.09
N ALA A 171 2.54 -1.44 -8.07
CA ALA A 171 2.25 -0.03 -8.31
C ALA A 171 1.05 0.10 -9.23
N TYR A 172 0.00 0.76 -8.75
CA TYR A 172 -1.21 1.07 -9.51
C TYR A 172 -1.11 2.51 -10.03
N ASP A 173 -1.00 2.70 -11.35
CA ASP A 173 -1.01 4.03 -11.95
C ASP A 173 -2.40 4.65 -11.81
N LEU A 174 -2.50 5.64 -10.93
CA LEU A 174 -3.75 6.34 -10.60
C LEU A 174 -4.32 7.12 -11.79
N MET A 175 -3.68 7.10 -12.96
CA MET A 175 -4.24 7.66 -14.19
C MET A 175 -4.50 6.70 -15.32
N ALA A 176 -4.34 5.40 -15.09
CA ALA A 176 -4.86 4.40 -16.01
C ALA A 176 -6.40 4.47 -16.16
N GLY A 177 -7.13 5.01 -15.17
CA GLY A 177 -8.58 5.15 -15.23
C GLY A 177 -9.18 5.75 -13.95
N PRO A 178 -10.51 5.97 -13.91
CA PRO A 178 -11.23 6.51 -12.75
C PRO A 178 -11.65 5.46 -11.72
N TYR A 179 -11.48 4.16 -12.01
CA TYR A 179 -11.83 3.10 -11.07
C TYR A 179 -10.57 2.41 -10.57
N LEU A 180 -10.43 2.33 -9.24
CA LEU A 180 -9.60 1.35 -8.57
C LEU A 180 -10.50 0.17 -8.25
N ASN A 181 -10.41 -0.87 -9.06
CA ASN A 181 -11.12 -2.12 -8.84
C ASN A 181 -10.32 -2.94 -7.83
N LEU A 182 -10.64 -2.79 -6.54
CA LEU A 182 -10.04 -3.59 -5.48
C LEU A 182 -10.72 -4.95 -5.47
N HIS A 183 -9.95 -6.00 -5.77
CA HIS A 183 -10.43 -7.36 -5.65
C HIS A 183 -9.80 -8.00 -4.42
N GLN A 184 -10.60 -8.70 -3.65
CA GLN A 184 -10.12 -9.57 -2.58
C GLN A 184 -10.54 -11.01 -2.84
N CYS A 185 -9.55 -11.89 -2.85
CA CYS A 185 -9.71 -13.32 -3.00
C CYS A 185 -9.33 -14.01 -1.70
N VAL A 186 -10.29 -14.71 -1.11
CA VAL A 186 -10.12 -15.39 0.16
C VAL A 186 -10.23 -16.89 -0.08
N TYR A 187 -9.23 -17.64 0.38
CA TYR A 187 -9.18 -19.08 0.23
C TYR A 187 -9.14 -19.71 1.61
N TYR A 188 -9.85 -20.81 1.80
CA TYR A 188 -9.79 -21.60 3.02
C TYR A 188 -9.11 -22.94 2.75
N SER A 189 -8.34 -23.43 3.72
CA SER A 189 -7.67 -24.73 3.61
C SER A 189 -8.69 -25.86 3.79
N SER A 190 -8.58 -26.91 2.98
CA SER A 190 -9.37 -28.13 3.11
C SER A 190 -9.10 -28.91 4.40
N SER A 191 -7.95 -28.66 5.05
CA SER A 191 -7.63 -29.18 6.39
C SER A 191 -8.38 -28.45 7.52
N GLY A 192 -9.13 -27.39 7.19
CA GLY A 192 -10.24 -26.88 8.01
C GLY A 192 -9.96 -25.68 8.91
N ASN A 193 -8.74 -25.14 8.99
CA ASN A 193 -8.40 -24.14 10.03
C ASN A 193 -7.53 -22.97 9.55
N SER A 194 -7.66 -22.52 8.30
CA SER A 194 -6.85 -21.39 7.81
C SER A 194 -7.42 -20.69 6.62
N TYR A 195 -7.16 -19.38 6.56
CA TYR A 195 -7.56 -18.50 5.48
C TYR A 195 -6.35 -17.79 4.92
N VAL A 196 -6.30 -17.68 3.60
CA VAL A 196 -5.36 -16.81 2.89
C VAL A 196 -6.18 -15.77 2.16
N THR A 197 -5.91 -14.51 2.44
CA THR A 197 -6.48 -13.38 1.71
C THR A 197 -5.42 -12.82 0.77
N ASN A 198 -5.81 -12.59 -0.49
CA ASN A 198 -4.98 -11.94 -1.47
C ASN A 198 -5.74 -10.83 -2.21
N VAL A 199 -5.09 -9.69 -2.37
CA VAL A 199 -5.55 -8.55 -3.16
C VAL A 199 -4.62 -8.22 -4.34
N GLN A 200 -3.58 -9.02 -4.59
CA GLN A 200 -2.60 -8.74 -5.65
C GLN A 200 -2.73 -9.71 -6.86
N PRO A 201 -2.59 -9.22 -8.10
CA PRO A 201 -2.79 -10.04 -9.30
C PRO A 201 -1.52 -10.72 -9.83
N ASN A 202 -0.38 -10.51 -9.18
CA ASN A 202 0.94 -10.94 -9.67
C ASN A 202 1.78 -11.60 -8.56
N LEU A 203 1.15 -12.47 -7.77
CA LEU A 203 1.88 -13.36 -6.88
C LEU A 203 2.73 -14.34 -7.69
N ALA A 204 3.83 -14.81 -7.09
CA ALA A 204 4.60 -15.91 -7.68
C ALA A 204 3.77 -17.19 -7.71
N ASP A 205 2.96 -17.43 -6.67
CA ASP A 205 1.90 -18.42 -6.68
C ASP A 205 0.63 -17.85 -7.31
N SER A 206 0.53 -17.99 -8.63
CA SER A 206 -0.56 -17.41 -9.41
C SER A 206 -1.93 -18.03 -9.12
N ALA A 207 -1.99 -19.18 -8.44
CA ALA A 207 -3.23 -19.83 -8.07
C ALA A 207 -4.09 -18.97 -7.12
N PHE A 208 -3.46 -18.04 -6.40
CA PHE A 208 -4.13 -17.14 -5.47
C PHE A 208 -4.36 -15.73 -6.02
N ASN A 209 -3.97 -15.43 -7.28
CA ASN A 209 -4.05 -14.08 -7.85
C ASN A 209 -5.45 -13.47 -7.79
N SER A 210 -5.51 -12.15 -7.57
CA SER A 210 -6.74 -11.36 -7.65
C SER A 210 -6.87 -10.64 -8.99
N GLY A 211 -7.98 -9.95 -9.21
CA GLY A 211 -8.22 -9.10 -10.37
C GLY A 211 -7.82 -7.63 -10.20
N THR A 212 -7.18 -7.24 -9.08
CA THR A 212 -7.02 -5.83 -8.70
C THR A 212 -6.37 -5.00 -9.81
N ASN A 213 -6.98 -3.87 -10.17
CA ASN A 213 -6.50 -3.02 -11.25
C ASN A 213 -6.98 -1.57 -11.10
N VAL A 214 -6.39 -0.68 -11.90
CA VAL A 214 -6.96 0.63 -12.20
C VAL A 214 -7.38 0.64 -13.67
N SER A 215 -8.63 0.97 -13.97
CA SER A 215 -9.14 0.94 -15.35
C SER A 215 -10.26 1.93 -15.61
N GLY A 216 -10.65 2.03 -16.89
CA GLY A 216 -11.78 2.82 -17.37
C GLY A 216 -13.16 2.31 -16.94
N THR A 217 -13.23 1.08 -16.44
CA THR A 217 -14.50 0.37 -16.21
C THR A 217 -14.56 -0.15 -14.78
N ALA A 218 -15.70 0.05 -14.13
CA ALA A 218 -15.99 -0.58 -12.85
C ALA A 218 -16.15 -2.09 -13.03
N ASP A 219 -15.35 -2.86 -12.29
CA ASP A 219 -15.51 -4.31 -12.24
C ASP A 219 -16.70 -4.66 -11.35
N THR A 220 -17.63 -5.45 -11.89
CA THR A 220 -18.89 -5.84 -11.20
C THR A 220 -18.87 -7.26 -10.65
N SER A 221 -17.80 -8.01 -10.91
CA SER A 221 -17.64 -9.39 -10.45
C SER A 221 -16.21 -9.63 -9.98
N VAL A 222 -16.06 -10.40 -8.91
CA VAL A 222 -14.75 -10.74 -8.38
C VAL A 222 -14.01 -11.68 -9.34
N ARG A 223 -12.72 -11.44 -9.55
CA ARG A 223 -11.83 -12.29 -10.33
C ARG A 223 -10.75 -12.82 -9.41
N CYS A 224 -10.75 -14.14 -9.25
CA CYS A 224 -9.82 -14.87 -8.38
C CYS A 224 -9.21 -16.03 -9.14
N GLY A 225 -7.97 -16.37 -8.82
CA GLY A 225 -7.34 -17.62 -9.24
C GLY A 225 -8.08 -18.83 -8.67
N ALA A 226 -7.81 -20.02 -9.23
CA ALA A 226 -8.51 -21.25 -8.86
C ALA A 226 -8.24 -21.72 -7.42
N GLY A 227 -7.18 -21.23 -6.77
CA GLY A 227 -6.62 -21.78 -5.55
C GLY A 227 -5.66 -22.94 -5.83
N ALA A 228 -4.65 -23.10 -4.98
CA ALA A 228 -3.74 -24.24 -5.07
C ALA A 228 -4.37 -25.52 -4.49
N SER A 229 -3.71 -26.67 -4.68
CA SER A 229 -4.15 -27.94 -4.09
C SER A 229 -4.32 -27.81 -2.57
N GLY A 230 -5.45 -28.31 -2.05
CA GLY A 230 -5.80 -28.19 -0.62
C GLY A 230 -6.37 -26.83 -0.20
N TRP A 231 -6.65 -25.94 -1.16
CA TRP A 231 -7.29 -24.65 -0.93
C TRP A 231 -8.55 -24.51 -1.78
N SER A 232 -9.55 -23.83 -1.25
CA SER A 232 -10.80 -23.57 -1.95
C SER A 232 -11.19 -22.11 -1.80
N LEU A 233 -11.66 -21.50 -2.89
CA LEU A 233 -12.13 -20.13 -2.88
C LEU A 233 -13.37 -20.00 -1.97
N SER A 234 -13.32 -19.06 -1.04
CA SER A 234 -14.45 -18.63 -0.23
C SER A 234 -15.21 -17.55 -0.98
N THR A 235 -16.25 -17.94 -1.71
CA THR A 235 -17.10 -16.99 -2.45
C THR A 235 -17.82 -16.01 -1.53
N ALA A 236 -18.16 -16.42 -0.30
CA ALA A 236 -18.81 -15.55 0.68
C ALA A 236 -17.92 -14.42 1.22
N ASN A 237 -16.60 -14.63 1.22
CA ASN A 237 -15.60 -13.70 1.77
C ASN A 237 -14.71 -13.08 0.68
N SER A 238 -15.00 -13.34 -0.60
CA SER A 238 -14.31 -12.74 -1.74
C SER A 238 -15.25 -11.76 -2.44
N SER A 239 -14.78 -10.56 -2.76
CA SER A 239 -15.58 -9.56 -3.47
C SER A 239 -14.71 -8.62 -4.30
N VAL A 240 -15.36 -7.70 -4.99
CA VAL A 240 -14.74 -6.57 -5.67
C VAL A 240 -15.45 -5.29 -5.27
N ALA A 241 -14.68 -4.24 -5.00
CA ALA A 241 -15.17 -2.87 -4.90
C ALA A 241 -14.54 -2.01 -6.00
N ALA A 242 -15.38 -1.48 -6.88
CA ALA A 242 -14.98 -0.42 -7.81
C ALA A 242 -15.01 0.91 -7.07
N LEU A 243 -13.84 1.40 -6.66
CA LEU A 243 -13.67 2.64 -5.92
C LEU A 243 -13.42 3.79 -6.91
N SER A 244 -14.18 4.88 -6.79
CA SER A 244 -14.13 6.03 -7.69
C SER A 244 -14.35 7.36 -7.00
#